data_AF-A0A413FQ53-F1
#
_entry.id   AF-A0A413FQ53-F1
#
_cell.length_a   1.000
_cell.length_b   1.000
_cell.length_c   1.000
_cell.angle_alpha   90.00
_cell.angle_beta   90.00
_cell.angle_gamma   90.00
#
_symmetry.space_group_name_H-M   'P 1'
#
loop_
_entity.id
_entity.type
_entity.pdbx_description
1 polymer ?
#
loop_
_entity_poly.entity_id
_entity_poly.type
_entity_poly.pdbx_seq_one_letter_code
_entity_poly.pdbx_strand_id
1 'polypeptide(L)'
;MPTINTDTMQEASTVSLMMDMEELTGKGMFGSMARRQRITQLWNRAKNNDALAQKFVADNPAIFDVMKPKAPVTTALEDAALSLVNLEERVHELEETISRQRTFLLGIFSEEELDEAVNRLRLTAVSRGTNYPNLRD
;
A
#
# COMPACT_ATOMS: atom_id res chain seq x y z
N MET A 1 -33.93 43.19 12.99
CA MET A 1 -33.57 42.47 11.75
C MET A 1 -33.64 40.99 12.05
N PRO A 2 -34.32 40.16 11.26
CA PRO A 2 -34.31 38.71 11.50
C PRO A 2 -32.89 38.21 11.25
N THR A 3 -32.27 37.64 12.30
CA THR A 3 -31.00 36.92 12.21
C THR A 3 -31.24 35.67 11.37
N ILE A 4 -30.78 35.70 10.14
CA ILE A 4 -30.79 34.53 9.27
C ILE A 4 -29.82 33.52 9.91
N ASN A 5 -30.36 32.41 10.41
CA ASN A 5 -29.55 31.30 10.92
C ASN A 5 -28.72 30.75 9.75
N THR A 6 -27.43 31.05 9.75
CA THR A 6 -26.49 30.64 8.71
C THR A 6 -26.36 29.12 8.63
N ASP A 7 -26.54 28.43 9.76
CA ASP A 7 -26.43 26.98 9.86
C ASP A 7 -27.58 26.28 9.10
N THR A 8 -28.81 26.77 9.23
CA THR A 8 -29.96 26.19 8.51
C THR A 8 -29.92 26.47 7.01
N MET A 9 -29.32 27.60 6.60
CA MET A 9 -29.04 27.87 5.18
C MET A 9 -27.97 26.95 4.60
N GLN A 10 -26.92 26.67 5.39
CA GLN A 10 -25.84 25.78 4.97
C GLN A 10 -26.34 24.34 4.82
N GLU A 11 -27.12 23.84 5.78
CA GLU A 11 -27.76 22.53 5.70
C GLU A 11 -28.67 22.39 4.48
N ALA A 12 -29.56 23.37 4.24
CA ALA A 12 -30.45 23.37 3.06
C ALA A 12 -29.65 23.40 1.75
N SER A 13 -28.55 24.15 1.70
CA SER A 13 -27.65 24.16 0.55
C SER A 13 -26.94 22.82 0.35
N THR A 14 -26.53 22.14 1.42
CA THR A 14 -25.86 20.84 1.34
C THR A 14 -26.85 19.76 0.90
N VAL A 15 -28.09 19.76 1.38
CA VAL A 15 -29.16 18.85 0.92
C VAL A 15 -29.46 19.04 -0.56
N SER A 16 -29.56 20.28 -1.04
CA SER A 16 -29.77 20.56 -2.47
C SER A 16 -28.64 20.00 -3.33
N LEU A 17 -27.38 20.12 -2.88
CA LEU A 17 -26.22 19.55 -3.59
C LEU A 17 -26.24 18.01 -3.63
N MET A 18 -26.76 17.35 -2.59
CA MET A 18 -26.90 15.89 -2.56
C MET A 18 -27.97 15.40 -3.53
N MET A 19 -29.15 16.03 -3.55
CA MET A 19 -30.23 15.67 -4.49
C MET A 19 -29.81 15.87 -5.95
N ASP A 20 -29.13 16.99 -6.21
CA ASP A 20 -28.54 17.34 -7.50
C ASP A 20 -27.48 16.34 -8.01
N MET A 21 -26.88 15.55 -7.11
CA MET A 21 -25.91 14.51 -7.44
C MET A 21 -26.58 13.22 -7.93
N GLU A 22 -27.80 12.92 -7.46
CA GLU A 22 -28.59 11.75 -7.89
C GLU A 22 -29.13 11.93 -9.32
N GLU A 23 -29.53 13.15 -9.69
CA GLU A 23 -30.18 13.46 -10.98
C GLU A 23 -29.21 13.52 -12.18
N LEU A 24 -27.91 13.66 -11.96
CA LEU A 24 -26.89 13.89 -13.01
C LEU A 24 -26.36 12.63 -13.71
N THR A 25 -26.97 11.47 -13.46
CA THR A 25 -26.59 10.18 -14.06
C THR A 25 -27.03 10.07 -15.54
N GLY A 26 -26.52 10.92 -16.44
CA GLY A 26 -26.79 10.74 -17.88
C GLY A 26 -26.51 11.85 -18.90
N LYS A 27 -25.86 12.97 -18.56
CA LYS A 27 -25.81 14.15 -19.47
C LYS A 27 -24.40 14.57 -19.93
N GLY A 28 -23.77 13.84 -20.85
CA GLY A 28 -22.64 14.32 -21.68
C GLY A 28 -21.44 14.99 -20.98
N MET A 29 -20.56 15.64 -21.76
CA MET A 29 -19.35 16.32 -21.25
C MET A 29 -19.66 17.46 -20.26
N PHE A 30 -20.71 18.24 -20.50
CA PHE A 30 -21.11 19.35 -19.61
C PHE A 30 -21.68 18.86 -18.27
N GLY A 31 -22.47 17.79 -18.26
CA GLY A 31 -22.95 17.17 -17.02
C GLY A 31 -21.82 16.55 -16.20
N SER A 32 -20.78 16.02 -16.85
CA SER A 32 -19.60 15.52 -16.14
C SER A 32 -18.80 16.62 -15.43
N MET A 33 -18.65 17.81 -16.03
CA MET A 33 -17.99 18.95 -15.38
C MET A 33 -18.81 19.50 -14.20
N ALA A 34 -20.12 19.69 -14.39
CA ALA A 34 -21.02 20.12 -13.31
C ALA A 34 -21.02 19.12 -12.14
N ARG A 35 -21.06 17.82 -12.45
CA ARG A 35 -20.95 16.76 -11.45
C ARG A 35 -19.62 16.82 -10.70
N ARG A 36 -18.50 17.03 -11.39
CA ARG A 36 -17.18 17.16 -10.76
C ARG A 36 -17.09 18.38 -9.84
N GLN A 37 -17.66 19.51 -10.22
CA GLN A 37 -17.72 20.69 -9.36
C GLN A 37 -18.53 20.43 -8.09
N ARG A 38 -19.69 19.77 -8.20
CA ARG A 38 -20.54 19.38 -7.06
C ARG A 38 -19.82 18.40 -6.11
N ILE A 39 -19.13 17.40 -6.65
CA ILE A 39 -18.28 16.46 -5.89
C ILE A 39 -17.22 17.24 -5.09
N THR A 40 -16.52 18.17 -5.72
CA THR A 40 -15.51 19.00 -5.04
C THR A 40 -16.12 19.87 -3.93
N GLN A 41 -17.31 20.45 -4.15
CA GLN A 41 -17.99 21.27 -3.15
C GLN A 41 -18.42 20.45 -1.93
N LEU A 42 -19.05 19.29 -2.13
CA LEU A 42 -19.44 18.38 -1.04
C LEU A 42 -18.22 17.89 -0.26
N TRP A 43 -17.13 17.54 -0.96
CA TRP A 43 -15.88 17.14 -0.34
C TRP A 43 -15.26 18.24 0.53
N ASN A 44 -15.24 19.48 0.05
CA ASN A 44 -14.73 20.62 0.81
C ASN A 44 -15.61 20.95 2.02
N ARG A 45 -16.94 20.82 1.91
CA ARG A 45 -17.86 20.99 3.04
C ARG A 45 -17.65 19.91 4.11
N ALA A 46 -17.47 18.66 3.69
CA ALA A 46 -17.15 17.57 4.61
C ALA A 46 -15.84 17.82 5.37
N LYS A 47 -14.82 18.37 4.69
CA LYS A 47 -13.56 18.81 5.32
C LYS A 47 -13.73 19.98 6.28
N ASN A 48 -14.73 20.83 6.07
CA ASN A 48 -15.05 21.98 6.92
C ASN A 48 -16.08 21.64 8.01
N ASN A 49 -16.17 20.38 8.44
CA ASN A 49 -17.04 19.89 9.52
C ASN A 49 -18.56 20.02 9.31
N ASP A 50 -19.03 20.09 8.05
CA ASP A 50 -20.46 19.96 7.75
C ASP A 50 -20.89 18.48 7.95
N ALA A 51 -21.69 18.23 8.98
CA ALA A 51 -22.09 16.88 9.40
C ALA A 51 -22.89 16.12 8.32
N LEU A 52 -23.71 16.82 7.54
CA LEU A 52 -24.46 16.23 6.45
C LEU A 52 -23.52 15.84 5.31
N ALA A 53 -22.62 16.74 4.92
CA ALA A 53 -21.63 16.45 3.88
C ALA A 53 -20.70 15.30 4.27
N GLN A 54 -20.28 15.22 5.55
CA GLN A 54 -19.46 14.12 6.06
C GLN A 54 -20.18 12.78 5.96
N LYS A 55 -21.44 12.73 6.37
CA LYS A 55 -22.26 11.52 6.27
C LYS A 55 -22.43 11.09 4.81
N PHE A 56 -22.73 12.04 3.91
CA PHE A 56 -22.92 11.74 2.50
C PHE A 56 -21.65 11.23 1.80
N VAL A 57 -20.48 11.80 2.14
CA VAL A 57 -19.19 11.32 1.64
C VAL A 57 -18.87 9.91 2.16
N ALA A 58 -19.19 9.62 3.43
CA ALA A 58 -19.00 8.30 4.03
C ALA A 58 -19.93 7.23 3.43
N ASP A 59 -21.18 7.58 3.15
CA ASP A 59 -22.20 6.67 2.61
C ASP A 59 -22.00 6.40 1.11
N ASN A 60 -21.27 7.27 0.38
CA ASN A 60 -21.10 7.19 -1.08
C ASN A 60 -19.64 7.20 -1.54
N PRO A 61 -18.77 6.29 -1.06
CA PRO A 61 -17.32 6.35 -1.30
C PRO A 61 -16.94 6.31 -2.79
N ALA A 62 -17.66 5.55 -3.61
CA ALA A 62 -17.39 5.40 -5.05
C ALA A 62 -17.52 6.72 -5.85
N ILE A 63 -18.35 7.66 -5.37
CA ILE A 63 -18.52 8.98 -6.00
C ILE A 63 -17.30 9.87 -5.74
N PHE A 64 -16.68 9.72 -4.57
CA PHE A 64 -15.59 10.57 -4.08
C PHE A 64 -14.20 9.94 -4.24
N ASP A 65 -14.09 8.74 -4.80
CA ASP A 65 -12.80 8.10 -5.07
C ASP A 65 -11.86 8.97 -5.92
N VAL A 66 -12.42 9.79 -6.82
CA VAL A 66 -11.67 10.77 -7.64
C VAL A 66 -11.04 11.91 -6.82
N MET A 67 -11.51 12.13 -5.58
CA MET A 67 -11.02 13.17 -4.66
C MET A 67 -10.04 12.61 -3.62
N LYS A 68 -9.94 11.28 -3.49
CA LYS A 68 -8.93 10.67 -2.63
C LYS A 68 -7.55 11.01 -3.20
N PRO A 69 -6.57 11.35 -2.34
CA PRO A 69 -5.21 11.51 -2.80
C PRO A 69 -4.81 10.20 -3.47
N LYS A 70 -4.32 10.27 -4.72
CA LYS A 70 -3.64 9.12 -5.33
C LYS A 70 -2.56 8.71 -4.34
N ALA A 71 -2.51 7.42 -4.00
CA ALA A 71 -1.40 6.88 -3.22
C ALA A 71 -0.10 7.41 -3.83
N PRO A 72 0.89 7.82 -3.00
CA PRO A 72 2.18 8.25 -3.52
C PRO A 72 2.63 7.18 -4.51
N VAL A 73 2.84 7.59 -5.76
CA VAL A 73 3.31 6.68 -6.79
C VAL A 73 4.76 6.40 -6.41
N THR A 74 5.01 5.25 -5.76
CA THR A 74 6.36 4.77 -5.57
C THR A 74 6.96 4.61 -6.96
N THR A 75 8.12 5.22 -7.17
CA THR A 75 8.82 5.06 -8.43
C THR A 75 9.28 3.62 -8.57
N ALA A 76 9.43 3.11 -9.78
CA ALA A 76 10.00 1.77 -9.99
C ALA A 76 11.38 1.60 -9.32
N LEU A 77 12.11 2.71 -9.12
CA LEU A 77 13.38 2.73 -8.39
C LEU A 77 13.18 2.54 -6.89
N GLU A 78 12.19 3.18 -6.29
CA GLU A 78 11.87 3.02 -4.86
C GLU A 78 11.35 1.61 -4.55
N ASP A 79 10.50 1.04 -5.41
CA ASP A 79 10.05 -0.35 -5.28
C ASP A 79 11.22 -1.34 -5.40
N ALA A 80 12.14 -1.10 -6.35
CA ALA A 80 13.35 -1.90 -6.49
C ALA A 80 14.28 -1.77 -5.27
N ALA A 81 14.45 -0.56 -4.74
CA ALA A 81 15.25 -0.32 -3.54
C ALA A 81 14.66 -1.02 -2.31
N LEU A 82 13.33 -0.95 -2.12
CA LEU A 82 12.64 -1.68 -1.06
C LEU A 82 12.81 -3.20 -1.20
N SER A 83 12.71 -3.71 -2.43
CA SER A 83 12.96 -5.13 -2.69
C SER A 83 14.40 -5.53 -2.36
N LEU A 84 15.40 -4.68 -2.62
CA LEU A 84 16.79 -4.96 -2.27
C LEU A 84 16.98 -5.02 -0.75
N VAL A 85 16.45 -4.03 -0.01
CA VAL A 85 16.53 -4.00 1.46
C VAL A 85 15.89 -5.25 2.06
N ASN A 86 14.70 -5.64 1.60
CA ASN A 86 14.03 -6.85 2.09
C ASN A 86 14.83 -8.13 1.81
N LEU A 87 15.54 -8.19 0.67
CA LEU A 87 16.40 -9.32 0.35
C LEU A 87 17.64 -9.34 1.26
N GLU A 88 18.23 -8.19 1.57
CA GLU A 88 19.36 -8.07 2.49
C GLU A 88 18.98 -8.52 3.91
N GLU A 89 17.83 -8.08 4.42
CA GLU A 89 17.31 -8.53 5.73
C GLU A 89 17.13 -10.05 5.76
N ARG A 90 16.55 -10.62 4.70
CA ARG A 90 16.34 -12.07 4.61
C ARG A 90 17.64 -12.86 4.49
N VAL A 91 18.66 -12.32 3.82
CA VAL A 91 20.00 -12.92 3.79
C VAL A 91 20.58 -12.94 5.21
N HIS A 92 20.46 -11.84 5.94
CA HIS A 92 20.95 -11.75 7.31
C HIS A 92 20.27 -12.77 8.25
N GLU A 93 18.94 -12.91 8.18
CA GLU A 93 18.19 -13.92 8.94
C GLU A 93 18.63 -15.36 8.61
N LEU A 94 18.89 -15.63 7.33
CA LEU A 94 19.39 -16.93 6.89
C LEU A 94 20.82 -17.20 7.38
N GLU A 95 21.69 -16.21 7.36
CA GLU A 95 23.05 -16.31 7.91
C GLU A 95 23.04 -16.60 9.41
N GLU A 96 22.18 -15.93 10.18
CA GLU A 96 21.99 -16.25 11.60
C GLU A 96 21.49 -17.67 11.79
N THR A 97 20.53 -18.11 10.98
CA THR A 97 19.96 -19.46 11.05
C THR A 97 21.02 -20.52 10.75
N ILE A 98 21.81 -20.33 9.69
CA ILE A 98 22.93 -21.19 9.33
C ILE A 98 23.95 -21.24 10.47
N SER A 99 24.28 -20.09 11.06
CA SER A 99 25.24 -19.99 12.17
C SER A 99 24.75 -20.76 13.40
N ARG A 100 23.49 -20.59 13.79
CA ARG A 100 22.88 -21.36 14.90
C ARG A 100 22.92 -22.87 14.62
N GLN A 101 22.58 -23.28 13.40
CA GLN A 101 22.60 -24.69 13.02
C GLN A 101 24.03 -25.26 13.04
N ARG A 102 25.03 -24.50 12.56
CA ARG A 102 26.44 -24.90 12.63
C ARG A 102 26.88 -25.08 14.07
N THR A 103 26.58 -24.12 14.95
CA THR A 103 26.90 -24.22 16.39
C THR A 103 26.24 -25.43 17.04
N PHE A 104 24.98 -25.72 16.71
CA PHE A 104 24.29 -26.92 17.21
C PHE A 104 25.00 -28.21 16.75
N LEU A 105 25.36 -28.30 15.48
CA LEU A 105 26.04 -29.48 14.92
C LEU A 105 27.45 -29.66 15.48
N LEU A 106 28.21 -28.57 15.70
CA LEU A 106 29.51 -28.62 16.36
C LEU A 106 29.43 -29.00 17.85
N GLY A 107 28.25 -28.93 18.45
CA GLY A 107 28.00 -29.51 19.78
C GLY A 107 27.88 -31.03 19.79
N ILE A 108 27.73 -31.66 18.62
CA ILE A 108 27.48 -33.10 18.44
C ILE A 108 28.61 -33.79 17.67
N PHE A 109 29.18 -33.11 16.66
CA PHE A 109 30.18 -33.63 15.73
C PHE A 109 31.47 -32.80 15.79
N SER A 110 32.59 -33.36 15.33
CA SER A 110 33.81 -32.57 15.18
C SER A 110 33.70 -31.56 14.03
N GLU A 111 34.55 -30.53 14.04
CA GLU A 111 34.58 -29.54 12.97
C GLU A 111 34.96 -30.17 11.63
N GLU A 112 35.91 -31.11 11.63
CA GLU A 112 36.35 -31.84 10.44
C GLU A 112 35.24 -32.71 9.84
N GLU A 113 34.48 -33.43 10.68
CA GLU A 113 33.35 -34.26 10.22
C GLU A 113 32.26 -33.41 9.57
N LEU A 114 31.96 -32.26 10.17
CA LEU A 114 30.96 -31.33 9.65
C LEU A 114 31.40 -30.69 8.34
N ASP A 115 32.64 -30.22 8.26
CA ASP A 115 33.17 -29.58 7.05
C ASP A 115 33.32 -30.58 5.89
N GLU A 116 33.72 -31.82 6.15
CA GLU A 116 33.74 -32.87 5.13
C GLU A 116 32.35 -33.17 4.57
N ALA A 117 31.34 -33.30 5.45
CA ALA A 117 29.96 -33.57 5.02
C ALA A 117 29.39 -32.41 4.18
N VAL A 118 29.61 -31.16 4.62
CA VAL A 118 29.18 -29.96 3.90
C VAL A 118 29.86 -29.87 2.53
N ASN A 119 31.16 -30.13 2.45
CA ASN A 119 31.91 -30.07 1.19
C ASN A 119 31.47 -31.15 0.20
N ARG A 120 31.26 -32.40 0.66
CA ARG A 120 30.71 -33.48 -0.20
C ARG A 120 29.33 -33.12 -0.75
N LEU A 121 28.45 -32.56 0.08
CA LEU A 121 27.11 -32.15 -0.34
C LEU A 121 27.14 -30.98 -1.32
N ARG A 122 28.04 -30.00 -1.13
CA ARG A 122 28.25 -28.89 -2.07
C ARG A 122 28.71 -29.39 -3.43
N LEU A 123 29.70 -30.29 -3.48
CA LEU A 123 30.17 -30.90 -4.74
C LEU A 123 29.05 -31.68 -5.44
N THR A 124 28.19 -32.34 -4.67
CA THR A 124 27.00 -33.05 -5.20
C THR A 124 25.92 -32.09 -5.71
N ALA A 125 25.77 -30.91 -5.10
CA ALA A 125 24.83 -29.88 -5.54
C ALA A 125 25.29 -29.19 -6.84
N VAL A 126 26.58 -28.90 -6.97
CA VAL A 126 27.20 -28.36 -8.20
C VAL A 126 27.02 -29.32 -9.37
N SER A 127 27.22 -30.62 -9.16
CA SER A 127 27.00 -31.65 -10.20
C SER A 127 25.52 -31.84 -10.59
N ARG A 128 24.58 -31.42 -9.75
CA ARG A 128 23.13 -31.42 -10.06
C ARG A 128 22.66 -30.14 -10.78
N GLY A 129 23.57 -29.24 -11.17
CA GLY A 129 23.22 -28.02 -11.89
C GLY A 129 22.50 -26.96 -11.04
N THR A 130 22.62 -27.04 -9.72
CA THR A 130 22.14 -25.97 -8.84
C THR A 130 23.16 -24.83 -8.81
N ASN A 131 22.70 -23.57 -8.85
CA ASN A 131 23.52 -22.36 -8.84
C ASN A 131 24.23 -22.14 -7.50
N TYR A 132 25.04 -23.09 -7.04
CA TYR A 132 26.04 -22.80 -6.02
C TYR A 132 27.17 -22.03 -6.70
N PRO A 133 27.59 -20.86 -6.17
CA PRO A 133 28.75 -20.16 -6.70
C PRO A 133 29.93 -21.13 -6.65
N ASN A 134 30.56 -21.35 -7.80
CA ASN A 134 31.74 -22.21 -7.93
C ASN A 134 32.70 -21.92 -6.79
N LEU A 135 33.08 -22.96 -6.05
CA LEU A 135 34.11 -22.89 -5.02
C LEU A 135 35.32 -22.17 -5.65
N ARG A 136 35.75 -21.06 -5.05
CA ARG A 136 37.01 -20.41 -5.43
C ARG A 136 38.14 -21.43 -5.24
N ASP A 137 38.95 -21.60 -6.29
CA ASP A 137 40.17 -22.41 -6.29
C ASP A 137 41.11 -22.07 -5.14
#